data_AF-M1CXW3-F1
#
_entry.id   AF-M1CXW3-F1
#
_cell.length_a   1.000
_cell.length_b   1.000
_cell.length_c   1.000
_cell.angle_alpha   90.00
_cell.angle_beta   90.00
_cell.angle_gamma   90.00
#
_symmetry.space_group_name_H-M   'P 1'
#
loop_
_entity.id
_entity.type
_entity.pdbx_description
1 polymer ?
#
loop_
_entity_poly.entity_id
_entity_poly.type
_entity_poly.pdbx_seq_one_letter_code
_entity_poly.pdbx_strand_id
1 'polypeptide(L)'
;MDTRKECERHIFWKIGKGDVSFWWDNWTNKGALANLIEQSSRSKKILVSDFIVHDTWNLDKLNDLLPSYLVTHIQTISISPQNEDYPIWTPDPSGSFSSKSAWNALRTHRITALTHTKIWHNKMPFKISFSVLRLLKDKLAIDSPGLRSTDLPDVVVVTIVLLKQIIIF
;
A
#
# COMPACT_ATOMS: atom_id res chain seq x y z
N MET A 1 7.60 7.25 -0.43
CA MET A 1 6.60 6.19 -0.21
C MET A 1 6.64 5.84 1.27
N ASP A 2 5.52 6.01 1.97
CA ASP A 2 5.42 5.69 3.39
C ASP A 2 5.01 4.22 3.53
N THR A 3 5.96 3.35 3.89
CA THR A 3 5.74 1.90 3.99
C THR A 3 4.70 1.55 5.04
N ARG A 4 4.54 2.40 6.06
CA ARG A 4 3.54 2.22 7.11
C ARG A 4 2.13 2.28 6.54
N LYS A 5 1.83 3.34 5.76
CA LYS A 5 0.49 3.55 5.17
C LYS A 5 0.07 2.41 4.24
N GLU A 6 1.03 1.84 3.52
CA GLU A 6 0.73 0.72 2.63
C GLU A 6 0.47 -0.57 3.42
N CYS A 7 1.19 -0.80 4.52
CA CYS A 7 0.88 -1.90 5.44
C CYS A 7 -0.49 -1.71 6.12
N GLU A 8 -0.85 -0.50 6.54
CA GLU A 8 -2.12 -0.21 7.22
C GLU A 8 -3.35 -0.64 6.38
N ARG A 9 -3.25 -0.60 5.05
CA ARG A 9 -4.32 -1.07 4.14
C ARG A 9 -4.60 -2.56 4.23
N HIS A 10 -3.63 -3.34 4.69
CA HIS A 10 -3.71 -4.78 4.84
C HIS A 10 -4.16 -5.21 6.24
N ILE A 11 -4.38 -4.27 7.15
CA ILE A 11 -4.88 -4.55 8.49
C ILE A 11 -6.40 -4.50 8.45
N PHE A 12 -7.03 -5.58 8.88
CA PHE A 12 -8.46 -5.64 9.17
C PHE A 12 -8.66 -5.55 10.67
N TRP A 13 -9.53 -4.66 11.13
CA TRP A 13 -9.81 -4.47 12.55
C TRP A 13 -11.07 -5.24 12.96
N LYS A 14 -10.90 -6.19 13.88
CA LYS A 14 -12.03 -6.82 14.55
C LYS A 14 -12.48 -5.93 15.71
N ILE A 15 -13.76 -5.53 15.68
CA ILE A 15 -14.32 -4.56 16.62
C ILE A 15 -14.50 -5.18 18.01
N GLY A 16 -13.82 -4.59 18.98
CA GLY A 16 -13.99 -4.78 20.41
C GLY A 16 -14.69 -3.56 21.00
N LYS A 17 -13.93 -2.73 21.72
CA LYS A 17 -14.37 -1.45 22.30
C LYS A 17 -14.72 -0.39 21.24
N GLY A 18 -14.16 -0.48 20.04
CA GLY A 18 -14.42 0.46 18.95
C GLY A 18 -13.51 1.70 18.98
N ASP A 19 -12.32 1.62 19.58
CA ASP A 19 -11.27 2.66 19.59
C ASP A 19 -10.51 2.72 18.26
N VAL A 20 -11.23 2.48 17.16
CA VAL A 20 -10.74 2.50 15.79
C VAL A 20 -11.43 3.61 15.00
N SER A 21 -10.73 4.19 14.05
CA SER A 21 -11.28 5.30 13.26
C SER A 21 -12.39 4.80 12.35
N PHE A 22 -13.57 5.41 12.49
CA PHE A 22 -14.74 5.04 11.70
C PHE A 22 -14.48 5.14 10.19
N TRP A 23 -13.79 6.20 9.76
CA TRP A 23 -13.59 6.50 8.33
C TRP A 23 -12.35 5.85 7.73
N TRP A 24 -11.26 5.77 8.48
CA TRP A 24 -9.92 5.53 7.92
C TRP A 24 -9.42 4.10 8.14
N ASP A 25 -9.91 3.41 9.17
CA ASP A 25 -9.54 2.04 9.46
C ASP A 25 -10.44 1.05 8.72
N ASN A 26 -9.88 -0.08 8.31
CA ASN A 26 -10.64 -1.15 7.66
C ASN A 26 -11.23 -2.09 8.70
N TRP A 27 -12.38 -1.72 9.26
CA TRP A 27 -13.14 -2.56 10.18
C TRP A 27 -14.37 -3.21 9.55
N THR A 28 -14.72 -2.83 8.32
CA THR A 28 -15.90 -3.35 7.58
C THR A 28 -15.57 -4.53 6.67
N ASN A 29 -14.31 -4.92 6.55
CA ASN A 29 -13.81 -5.90 5.57
C ASN A 29 -14.10 -5.53 4.10
N LYS A 30 -14.44 -4.27 3.83
CA LYS A 30 -14.59 -3.69 2.48
C LYS A 30 -13.58 -2.58 2.21
N GLY A 31 -12.63 -2.38 3.12
CA GLY A 31 -11.71 -1.25 3.13
C GLY A 31 -12.20 -0.11 4.01
N ALA A 32 -11.41 0.97 4.04
CA ALA A 32 -11.76 2.19 4.76
C ALA A 32 -13.03 2.82 4.16
N LEU A 33 -14.02 3.15 4.99
CA LEU A 33 -15.27 3.79 4.56
C LEU A 33 -15.01 5.10 3.80
N ALA A 34 -13.93 5.82 4.13
CA ALA A 34 -13.50 7.03 3.44
C ALA A 34 -13.25 6.84 1.93
N ASN A 35 -12.87 5.63 1.51
CA ASN A 35 -12.64 5.32 0.09
C ASN A 35 -13.92 4.88 -0.63
N LEU A 36 -14.94 4.46 0.12
CA LEU A 36 -16.23 3.99 -0.41
C LEU A 36 -17.23 5.14 -0.53
N ILE A 37 -17.08 6.20 0.27
CA ILE A 37 -18.03 7.31 0.36
C ILE A 37 -17.33 8.64 0.09
N GLU A 38 -17.83 9.36 -0.90
CA GLU A 38 -17.45 10.74 -1.22
C GLU A 38 -18.14 11.74 -0.29
N GLN A 39 -17.90 11.64 1.02
CA GLN A 39 -18.39 12.60 2.01
C GLN A 39 -17.37 13.69 2.34
N SER A 40 -17.85 14.91 2.56
CA SER A 40 -17.03 16.09 2.85
C SER A 40 -16.47 16.12 4.27
N SER A 41 -17.09 15.46 5.25
CA SER A 41 -16.70 15.50 6.67
C SER A 41 -16.12 14.18 7.20
N ARG A 42 -14.91 13.80 6.76
CA ARG A 42 -14.22 12.57 7.21
C ARG A 42 -13.22 12.84 8.35
N SER A 43 -13.74 13.22 9.51
CA SER A 43 -12.87 13.51 10.66
C SER A 43 -12.27 12.22 11.24
N LYS A 44 -10.95 12.24 11.52
CA LYS A 44 -10.25 11.17 12.26
C LYS A 44 -10.69 11.03 13.72
N LYS A 45 -11.36 12.05 14.26
CA LYS A 45 -11.84 12.07 15.65
C LYS A 45 -13.06 11.20 15.87
N ILE A 46 -13.75 10.80 14.80
CA ILE A 46 -14.94 9.95 14.87
C ILE A 46 -14.47 8.50 15.00
N LEU A 47 -14.87 7.88 16.10
CA LEU A 47 -14.55 6.49 16.41
C LEU A 47 -15.74 5.58 16.09
N VAL A 48 -15.47 4.28 15.97
CA VAL A 48 -16.53 3.28 15.81
C VAL A 48 -17.39 3.20 17.07
N SER A 49 -16.80 3.40 18.24
CA SER A 49 -17.50 3.45 19.53
C SER A 49 -18.61 4.51 19.60
N ASP A 50 -18.49 5.62 18.85
CA ASP A 50 -19.52 6.68 18.77
C ASP A 50 -20.85 6.19 18.15
N PHE A 51 -20.82 5.04 17.49
CA PHE A 51 -21.95 4.37 16.84
C PHE A 51 -22.40 3.10 17.56
N ILE A 52 -21.84 2.79 18.73
CA ILE A 52 -22.20 1.63 19.54
C ILE A 52 -22.93 2.11 20.80
N VAL A 53 -24.13 1.59 21.03
CA VAL A 53 -24.98 1.94 22.17
C VAL A 53 -25.55 0.65 22.76
N HIS A 54 -25.36 0.44 24.06
CA HIS A 54 -25.78 -0.80 24.77
C HIS A 54 -25.32 -2.09 24.05
N ASP A 55 -24.04 -2.16 23.68
CA ASP A 55 -23.42 -3.29 22.98
C ASP A 55 -24.02 -3.62 21.60
N THR A 56 -24.78 -2.68 21.02
CA THR A 56 -25.42 -2.83 19.71
C THR A 56 -25.14 -1.62 18.82
N TRP A 57 -25.20 -1.83 17.50
CA TRP A 57 -25.04 -0.74 16.53
C TRP A 57 -26.22 0.24 16.60
N ASN A 58 -25.93 1.53 16.69
CA ASN A 58 -26.93 2.58 16.54
C ASN A 58 -27.26 2.76 15.04
N LEU A 59 -28.27 2.02 14.60
CA LEU A 59 -28.69 1.99 13.20
C LEU A 59 -29.23 3.35 12.71
N ASP A 60 -29.85 4.14 13.58
CA ASP A 60 -30.39 5.46 13.20
C ASP A 60 -29.24 6.40 12.81
N LYS A 61 -28.22 6.52 13.67
CA LYS A 61 -27.01 7.30 13.39
C LYS A 61 -26.25 6.80 12.16
N LEU A 62 -26.23 5.49 11.94
CA LEU A 62 -25.55 4.90 10.78
C LEU A 62 -26.30 5.19 9.48
N ASN A 63 -27.64 5.14 9.48
CA ASN A 63 -28.46 5.46 8.31
C ASN A 63 -28.38 6.94 7.92
N ASP A 64 -28.15 7.84 8.88
CA ASP A 64 -27.93 9.26 8.60
C ASP A 64 -26.63 9.52 7.81
N LEU A 65 -25.62 8.67 8.01
CA LEU A 65 -24.29 8.85 7.42
C LEU A 65 -24.00 7.90 6.26
N LEU A 66 -24.58 6.71 6.24
CA LEU A 66 -24.22 5.64 5.32
C LEU A 66 -25.42 5.22 4.48
N PRO A 67 -25.20 4.87 3.20
CA PRO A 67 -26.20 4.18 2.39
C PRO A 67 -26.69 2.89 3.07
N SER A 68 -27.97 2.58 2.88
CA SER A 68 -28.64 1.41 3.48
C SER A 68 -27.89 0.09 3.28
N TYR A 69 -27.30 -0.14 2.11
CA TYR A 69 -26.55 -1.37 1.82
C TYR A 69 -25.32 -1.56 2.73
N LEU A 70 -24.65 -0.48 3.15
CA LEU A 70 -23.54 -0.54 4.09
C LEU A 70 -24.04 -0.74 5.51
N VAL A 71 -25.15 -0.11 5.88
CA VAL A 71 -25.76 -0.29 7.20
C VAL A 71 -26.17 -1.75 7.42
N THR A 72 -26.81 -2.37 6.43
CA THR A 72 -27.16 -3.80 6.49
C THR A 72 -25.92 -4.68 6.66
N HIS A 73 -24.83 -4.36 5.96
CA HIS A 73 -23.56 -5.07 6.13
C HIS A 73 -22.96 -4.87 7.53
N ILE A 74 -22.93 -3.63 8.04
CA ILE A 74 -22.39 -3.30 9.36
C ILE A 74 -23.17 -4.00 10.48
N GLN A 75 -24.50 -4.10 10.34
CA GLN A 75 -25.34 -4.83 11.30
C GLN A 75 -24.94 -6.30 11.46
N THR A 76 -24.35 -6.92 10.43
CA THR A 76 -23.87 -8.32 10.51
C THR A 76 -22.53 -8.47 11.22
N ILE A 77 -21.81 -7.37 11.49
CA ILE A 77 -20.51 -7.39 12.17
C ILE A 77 -20.74 -7.62 13.65
N SER A 78 -20.11 -8.66 14.19
CA SER A 78 -20.12 -8.94 15.63
C SER A 78 -19.25 -7.94 16.38
N ILE A 79 -19.84 -7.35 17.42
CA ILE A 79 -19.16 -6.46 18.36
C ILE A 79 -18.86 -7.26 19.64
N SER A 80 -17.67 -7.08 20.21
CA SER A 80 -17.32 -7.66 21.50
C SER A 80 -16.76 -6.58 22.42
N PRO A 81 -17.60 -5.73 23.02
CA PRO A 81 -17.17 -4.52 23.73
C PRO A 81 -16.36 -4.81 25.00
N GLN A 82 -16.43 -6.05 25.50
CA GLN A 82 -15.60 -6.54 26.60
C GLN A 82 -14.13 -6.77 26.22
N ASN A 83 -13.83 -6.89 24.93
CA ASN A 83 -12.49 -7.12 24.40
C ASN A 83 -11.93 -5.85 23.76
N GLU A 84 -10.61 -5.77 23.68
CA GLU A 84 -9.94 -4.72 22.91
C GLU A 84 -10.05 -4.97 21.40
N ASP A 85 -9.95 -3.90 20.62
CA ASP A 85 -9.94 -3.99 19.16
C ASP A 85 -8.70 -4.78 18.70
N TYR A 86 -8.92 -5.76 17.83
CA TYR A 86 -7.87 -6.70 17.43
C TYR A 86 -7.49 -6.50 15.95
N PRO A 87 -6.24 -6.09 15.64
CA PRO A 87 -5.77 -5.98 14.28
C PRO A 87 -5.39 -7.35 13.71
N ILE A 88 -5.97 -7.68 12.55
CA ILE A 88 -5.76 -8.91 11.80
C ILE A 88 -4.99 -8.57 10.52
N TRP A 89 -3.83 -9.20 10.34
CA TRP A 89 -3.02 -9.05 9.14
C TRP A 89 -3.58 -9.93 8.01
N THR A 90 -4.29 -9.32 7.06
CA THR A 90 -5.00 -10.05 5.99
C THR A 90 -4.12 -10.81 4.98
N PRO A 91 -2.86 -10.42 4.68
CA PRO A 91 -2.01 -11.15 3.75
C PRO A 91 -1.48 -12.49 4.28
N ASP A 92 -1.63 -12.76 5.58
CA ASP A 92 -1.25 -14.05 6.16
C ASP A 92 -2.52 -14.79 6.63
N PRO A 93 -2.74 -16.05 6.24
CA PRO A 93 -3.89 -16.84 6.69
C PRO A 93 -3.98 -16.99 8.21
N SER A 94 -2.86 -16.90 8.92
CA SER A 94 -2.83 -16.92 10.39
C SER A 94 -3.33 -15.62 11.03
N GLY A 95 -3.54 -14.56 10.24
CA GLY A 95 -3.87 -13.21 10.72
C GLY A 95 -2.73 -12.52 11.46
N SER A 96 -1.56 -13.16 11.56
CA SER A 96 -0.43 -12.65 12.33
C SER A 96 0.49 -11.79 11.47
N PHE A 97 0.94 -10.68 12.03
CA PHE A 97 1.92 -9.82 11.38
C PHE A 97 3.31 -10.44 11.43
N SER A 98 4.00 -10.45 10.28
CA SER A 98 5.44 -10.74 10.24
C SER A 98 6.14 -9.82 9.24
N SER A 99 7.40 -9.49 9.50
CA SER A 99 8.19 -8.68 8.57
C SER A 99 8.31 -9.34 7.19
N LYS A 100 8.30 -10.67 7.14
CA LYS A 100 8.35 -11.46 5.89
C LYS A 100 7.05 -11.32 5.09
N SER A 101 5.90 -11.49 5.74
CA SER A 101 4.59 -11.35 5.07
C SER A 101 4.31 -9.91 4.66
N ALA A 102 4.68 -8.93 5.49
CA ALA A 102 4.65 -7.51 5.14
C ALA A 102 5.51 -7.18 3.92
N TRP A 103 6.77 -7.64 3.91
CA TRP A 103 7.67 -7.42 2.78
C TRP A 103 7.13 -8.04 1.47
N ASN A 104 6.57 -9.25 1.56
CA ASN A 104 5.98 -9.92 0.41
C ASN A 104 4.76 -9.16 -0.12
N ALA A 105 3.84 -8.72 0.75
CA ALA A 105 2.67 -7.93 0.37
C ALA A 105 3.07 -6.62 -0.36
N LEU A 106 4.03 -5.88 0.21
CA LEU A 106 4.55 -4.65 -0.38
C LEU A 106 5.28 -4.88 -1.71
N ARG A 107 6.00 -6.01 -1.84
CA ARG A 107 6.68 -6.39 -3.07
C ARG A 107 5.71 -6.78 -4.17
N THR A 108 4.62 -7.50 -3.90
CA THR A 108 3.69 -7.90 -4.97
C THR A 108 3.05 -6.68 -5.65
N HIS A 109 2.79 -5.61 -4.89
CA HIS A 109 2.35 -4.33 -5.45
C HIS A 109 3.45 -3.61 -6.27
N ARG A 110 4.70 -3.88 -5.96
CA ARG A 110 5.86 -3.45 -6.76
C ARG A 110 6.20 -4.59 -7.71
N ILE A 111 5.34 -4.79 -8.72
CA ILE A 111 5.58 -5.63 -9.91
C ILE A 111 7.07 -5.89 -10.01
N THR A 112 7.50 -7.16 -9.91
CA THR A 112 8.88 -7.57 -10.19
C THR A 112 9.21 -7.00 -11.54
N ALA A 113 9.77 -5.79 -11.54
CA ALA A 113 10.09 -5.12 -12.76
C ALA A 113 11.03 -6.11 -13.42
N LEU A 114 10.67 -6.56 -14.61
CA LEU A 114 11.48 -7.47 -15.43
C LEU A 114 12.93 -6.95 -15.54
N THR A 115 13.13 -5.68 -15.22
CA THR A 115 14.39 -4.99 -15.00
C THR A 115 15.25 -5.55 -13.86
N HIS A 116 14.75 -6.00 -12.71
CA HIS A 116 15.65 -6.44 -11.61
C HIS A 116 16.40 -7.74 -11.95
N THR A 117 15.71 -8.71 -12.56
CA THR A 117 16.36 -9.95 -13.05
C THR A 117 17.24 -9.70 -14.27
N LYS A 118 16.86 -8.77 -15.17
CA LYS A 118 17.68 -8.39 -16.33
C LYS A 118 18.91 -7.55 -15.96
N ILE A 119 18.82 -6.65 -14.96
CA ILE A 119 19.90 -5.76 -14.52
C ILE A 119 20.96 -6.50 -13.73
N TRP A 120 20.56 -7.42 -12.85
CA TRP A 120 21.47 -8.15 -11.96
C TRP A 120 21.84 -9.54 -12.50
N HIS A 121 21.95 -9.68 -13.82
CA HIS A 121 22.32 -10.93 -14.45
C HIS A 121 23.79 -11.30 -14.13
N ASN A 122 24.07 -12.57 -13.85
CA ASN A 122 25.38 -13.04 -13.37
C ASN A 122 26.54 -12.80 -14.36
N LYS A 123 26.22 -12.56 -15.64
CA LYS A 123 27.19 -12.20 -16.70
C LYS A 123 27.44 -10.70 -16.85
N MET A 124 26.74 -9.84 -16.11
CA MET A 124 26.94 -8.40 -16.15
C MET A 124 27.86 -7.93 -15.02
N PRO A 125 28.91 -7.14 -15.32
CA PRO A 125 29.72 -6.52 -14.29
C PRO A 125 28.88 -5.60 -13.39
N PHE A 126 29.11 -5.67 -12.08
CA PHE A 126 28.39 -4.88 -11.07
C PHE A 126 28.29 -3.39 -11.39
N LYS A 127 29.35 -2.81 -11.97
CA LYS A 127 29.40 -1.40 -12.38
C LYS A 127 28.31 -1.05 -13.39
N ILE A 128 28.01 -1.93 -14.35
CA ILE A 128 26.99 -1.68 -15.39
C ILE A 128 25.59 -1.77 -14.77
N SER A 129 25.34 -2.83 -14.00
CA SER A 129 24.08 -3.01 -13.28
C SER A 129 23.77 -1.81 -12.37
N PHE A 130 24.80 -1.33 -11.66
CA PHE A 130 24.69 -0.18 -10.77
C PHE A 130 24.46 1.15 -11.52
N SER A 131 25.11 1.35 -12.67
CA SER A 131 24.87 2.52 -13.53
C SER A 131 23.46 2.52 -14.12
N VAL A 132 22.96 1.38 -14.60
CA VAL A 132 21.57 1.22 -15.09
C VAL A 132 20.58 1.47 -13.95
N LEU A 133 20.86 1.00 -12.74
CA LEU A 133 20.03 1.28 -11.57
C LEU A 133 20.01 2.78 -11.21
N ARG A 134 21.13 3.49 -11.37
CA ARG A 134 21.20 4.95 -11.17
C ARG A 134 20.43 5.72 -12.24
N LEU A 135 20.54 5.28 -13.51
CA LEU A 135 19.75 5.78 -14.64
C LEU A 135 18.26 5.66 -14.38
N LEU A 136 17.78 4.46 -14.02
CA LEU A 136 16.36 4.20 -13.77
C LEU A 136 15.78 4.94 -12.56
N LYS A 137 16.64 5.45 -11.67
CA LYS A 137 16.22 6.21 -10.48
C LYS A 137 16.31 7.73 -10.69
N ASP A 138 16.61 8.20 -11.91
CA ASP A 138 16.88 9.61 -12.23
C ASP A 138 17.89 10.26 -11.28
N LYS A 139 18.87 9.47 -10.79
CA LYS A 139 19.91 9.92 -9.84
C LYS A 139 21.29 10.02 -10.49
N LEU A 140 21.34 10.30 -11.79
CA LEU A 140 22.58 10.74 -12.40
C LEU A 140 22.71 12.24 -12.15
N ALA A 141 23.68 12.61 -11.32
CA ALA A 141 24.20 13.97 -11.35
C ALA A 141 24.86 14.15 -12.72
N ILE A 142 24.18 14.85 -13.63
CA ILE A 142 24.77 15.39 -14.85
C ILE A 142 25.30 16.78 -14.48
N ASP A 143 26.14 16.85 -13.44
CA ASP A 143 26.81 18.09 -13.05
C ASP A 143 28.16 18.14 -13.76
N SER A 144 28.09 18.31 -15.07
CA SER A 144 29.19 18.89 -15.83
C SER A 144 28.60 19.69 -17.00
N PRO A 145 28.67 21.03 -16.96
CA PRO A 145 28.29 21.85 -18.10
C PRO A 145 29.32 21.63 -19.21
N GLY A 146 29.05 20.67 -20.10
CA GLY A 146 29.93 20.43 -21.25
C GLY A 146 29.81 19.08 -21.96
N LEU A 147 29.31 18.01 -21.32
CA LEU A 147 29.20 16.72 -22.01
C LEU A 147 27.91 16.65 -22.85
N ARG A 148 28.03 16.96 -24.13
CA ARG A 148 27.05 16.55 -25.15
C ARG A 148 27.03 15.02 -25.22
N SER A 149 25.95 14.43 -25.74
CA SER A 149 25.76 12.96 -25.81
C SER A 149 26.84 12.19 -26.61
N THR A 150 27.88 12.86 -27.07
CA THR A 150 29.04 12.37 -27.81
C THR A 150 30.20 11.91 -26.92
N ASP A 151 30.17 12.21 -25.62
CA ASP A 151 31.31 11.96 -24.71
C ASP A 151 31.08 10.81 -23.71
N LEU A 152 29.95 10.11 -23.83
CA LEU A 152 29.80 8.82 -23.16
C LEU A 152 30.73 7.83 -23.88
N PRO A 153 31.59 7.07 -23.16
CA PRO A 153 32.44 6.08 -23.81
C PRO A 153 31.54 5.17 -24.65
N ASP A 154 31.90 4.91 -25.91
CA ASP A 154 31.05 4.26 -26.91
C ASP A 154 30.30 3.03 -26.37
N VAL A 155 30.94 2.31 -25.44
CA VAL A 155 30.35 1.20 -24.69
C VAL A 155 29.02 1.59 -24.04
N VAL A 156 28.90 2.73 -23.35
CA VAL A 156 27.70 3.16 -22.61
C VAL A 156 26.57 3.58 -23.54
N VAL A 157 26.86 4.27 -24.65
CA VAL A 157 25.85 4.59 -25.68
C VAL A 157 25.37 3.31 -26.34
N VAL A 158 26.28 2.41 -26.71
CA VAL A 158 25.96 1.10 -27.28
C VAL A 158 25.19 0.23 -26.29
N THR A 159 25.49 0.29 -24.99
CA THR A 159 24.73 -0.46 -23.98
C THR A 159 23.34 0.14 -23.77
N ILE A 160 23.17 1.46 -23.81
CA ILE A 160 21.86 2.13 -23.70
C ILE A 160 21.01 1.84 -24.93
N VAL A 161 21.59 1.85 -26.13
CA VAL A 161 20.90 1.50 -27.38
C VAL A 161 20.54 0.01 -27.41
N LEU A 162 21.44 -0.89 -27.03
CA LEU A 162 21.16 -2.33 -26.93
C LEU A 162 20.14 -2.65 -25.83
N LEU A 163 20.17 -1.94 -24.70
CA LEU A 163 19.18 -2.11 -23.62
C LEU A 163 17.80 -1.57 -24.02
N LYS A 164 17.72 -0.49 -24.82
CA LYS A 164 16.44 -0.07 -25.43
C LYS A 164 15.90 -1.13 -26.39
N GLN A 165 16.76 -1.79 -27.17
CA GLN A 165 16.33 -2.87 -28.08
C GLN A 165 15.84 -4.14 -27.34
N ILE A 166 16.42 -4.44 -26.16
CA ILE A 166 16.10 -5.65 -25.36
C ILE A 166 14.88 -5.44 -24.41
N ILE A 167 14.45 -4.20 -24.21
CA ILE A 167 13.32 -3.85 -23.32
C ILE A 167 12.00 -3.67 -24.11
N ILE A 168 12.02 -3.57 -25.44
CA ILE A 168 10.81 -3.43 -26.30
C ILE A 168 10.28 -4.78 -26.84
N PHE A 169 10.86 -5.92 -26.42
CA PHE A 169 10.30 -7.26 -26.62
C PHE A 169 10.12 -8.00 -25.29
#